data_AF-A0AAD6LQN4-F1
#
_entry.id   AF-A0AAD6LQN4-F1
#
_cell.length_a   1.000
_cell.length_b   1.000
_cell.length_c   1.000
_cell.angle_alpha   90.00
_cell.angle_beta   90.00
_cell.angle_gamma   90.00
#
_symmetry.space_group_name_H-M   'P 1'
#
loop_
_entity.id
_entity.type
_entity.pdbx_description
1 polymer ?
#
loop_
_entity_poly.entity_id
_entity_poly.type
_entity_poly.pdbx_seq_one_letter_code
_entity_poly.pdbx_strand_id
1 'polypeptide(L)'
;MALREEDSLISELNLACSDLKTLLQASSKIEETLEKMDKKFDVIDESLSTSSRRVAPLHSLAMAAKALETRINRAVSPALALLDSFKLFVNTISEGGEPVIQKLQEVVEFLSRTKATDQYRAYRLRETLVTLKVLYETEIDAMKFDGKPDMADSDLGTELEIEVLRRISETLAVNDCLDICIDIYVKVRYLRAAKALMRLNPDYLKTYTPEEIDEMEWGTLETAISLWIQHFELALRTVFVSEKKLSNQILGGILDGAVWLECFVKIADKIMAVFFRFGEGVARSNKEPQKLFKLLDMFDSLEKLKTEFSEIFEGEAGADICTRFRELEKLLVHSSSKVFWEFGLQIEGNSDGFPPPQDGSVPKLVRYAINYLKYLASETYSAPMAKVLLTEKIWKAGILSKPEPEENLLRDAIINIMEALQRNVESKKLRYKDRILP
;
A
#
# COMPACT_ATOMS: atom_id res chain seq x y z
N MET A 1 51.27 1.91 119.07
CA MET A 1 50.45 1.59 117.89
C MET A 1 50.99 2.20 116.60
N ALA A 2 51.67 3.37 116.62
CA ALA A 2 52.17 4.03 115.40
C ALA A 2 53.28 3.30 114.59
N LEU A 3 54.20 2.56 115.21
CA LEU A 3 55.35 1.94 114.50
C LEU A 3 55.01 0.69 113.66
N ARG A 4 53.90 -0.02 113.93
CA ARG A 4 53.49 -1.18 113.09
C ARG A 4 52.70 -0.77 111.85
N GLU A 5 52.06 0.41 111.87
CA GLU A 5 51.35 0.95 110.71
C GLU A 5 52.34 1.51 109.67
N GLU A 6 53.43 2.16 110.10
CA GLU A 6 54.47 2.67 109.18
C GLU A 6 55.19 1.56 108.39
N ASP A 7 55.59 0.45 109.03
CA ASP A 7 56.24 -0.67 108.33
C ASP A 7 55.27 -1.40 107.37
N SER A 8 53.98 -1.50 107.73
CA SER A 8 52.94 -2.04 106.85
C SER A 8 52.75 -1.17 105.62
N LEU A 9 52.65 0.16 105.81
CA LEU A 9 52.52 1.15 104.74
C LEU A 9 53.74 1.19 103.83
N ILE A 10 54.96 1.04 104.35
CA ILE A 10 56.19 0.96 103.56
C ILE A 10 56.23 -0.35 102.74
N SER A 11 55.74 -1.47 103.28
CA SER A 11 55.65 -2.72 102.52
C SER A 11 54.61 -2.64 101.39
N GLU A 12 53.44 -2.03 101.66
CA GLU A 12 52.39 -1.79 100.65
C GLU A 12 52.87 -0.81 99.58
N LEU A 13 53.63 0.23 99.95
CA LEU A 13 54.19 1.19 99.00
C LEU A 13 55.24 0.52 98.09
N ASN A 14 56.09 -0.34 98.64
CA ASN A 14 57.07 -1.10 97.85
C ASN A 14 56.39 -2.12 96.92
N LEU A 15 55.32 -2.78 97.39
CA LEU A 15 54.50 -3.66 96.56
C LEU A 15 53.86 -2.88 95.41
N ALA A 16 53.24 -1.74 95.71
CA ALA A 16 52.64 -0.84 94.72
C ALA A 16 53.68 -0.30 93.72
N CYS A 17 54.90 0.02 94.15
CA CYS A 17 56.00 0.43 93.27
C CYS A 17 56.47 -0.71 92.35
N SER A 18 56.52 -1.95 92.85
CA SER A 18 56.83 -3.13 92.05
C SER A 18 55.74 -3.40 91.01
N ASP A 19 54.47 -3.31 91.41
CA ASP A 19 53.32 -3.47 90.52
C ASP A 19 53.27 -2.38 89.46
N LEU A 20 53.54 -1.12 89.83
CA LEU A 20 53.69 -0.02 88.87
C LEU A 20 54.83 -0.26 87.88
N LYS A 21 55.96 -0.83 88.32
CA LYS A 21 57.09 -1.14 87.44
C LYS A 21 56.75 -2.26 86.46
N THR A 22 56.05 -3.31 86.90
CA THR A 22 55.58 -4.38 86.01
C THR A 22 54.53 -3.88 85.02
N LEU A 23 53.61 -3.01 85.46
CA LEU A 23 52.64 -2.33 84.59
C LEU A 23 53.32 -1.43 83.56
N LEU A 24 54.36 -0.67 83.94
CA LEU A 24 55.14 0.17 83.02
C LEU A 24 55.86 -0.66 81.96
N GLN A 25 56.46 -1.80 82.36
CA GLN A 25 57.09 -2.72 81.43
C GLN A 25 56.08 -3.39 80.50
N ALA A 26 54.90 -3.75 81.00
CA ALA A 26 53.81 -4.26 80.18
C ALA A 26 53.29 -3.20 79.20
N SER A 27 53.15 -1.94 79.63
CA SER A 27 52.73 -0.80 78.80
C SER A 27 53.73 -0.53 77.68
N SER A 28 55.04 -0.51 77.98
CA SER A 28 56.10 -0.34 76.97
C SER A 28 56.08 -1.47 75.93
N LYS A 29 55.82 -2.71 76.36
CA LYS A 29 55.67 -3.84 75.44
C LYS A 29 54.42 -3.72 74.57
N ILE A 30 53.33 -3.17 75.12
CA ILE A 30 52.10 -2.88 74.37
C ILE A 30 52.35 -1.78 73.33
N GLU A 31 53.07 -0.71 73.66
CA GLU A 31 53.45 0.34 72.72
C GLU A 31 54.25 -0.22 71.53
N GLU A 32 55.24 -1.08 71.77
CA GLU A 32 55.97 -1.75 70.66
C GLU A 32 55.06 -2.63 69.79
N THR A 33 54.05 -3.28 70.39
CA THR A 33 53.08 -4.07 69.61
C THR A 33 52.12 -3.20 68.81
N LEU A 34 51.73 -2.04 69.34
CA LEU A 34 50.89 -1.08 68.63
C LEU A 34 51.65 -0.49 67.44
N GLU A 35 52.92 -0.11 67.61
CA GLU A 35 53.74 0.40 66.51
C GLU A 35 53.95 -0.64 65.40
N LYS A 36 54.08 -1.93 65.76
CA LYS A 36 54.13 -3.04 64.79
C LYS A 36 52.79 -3.25 64.08
N MET A 37 51.67 -3.02 64.76
CA MET A 37 50.34 -3.09 64.13
C MET A 37 50.12 -1.92 63.19
N ASP A 38 50.53 -0.71 63.55
CA ASP A 38 50.40 0.49 62.71
C ASP A 38 51.14 0.31 61.38
N LYS A 39 52.39 -0.15 61.43
CA LYS A 39 53.18 -0.51 60.24
C LYS A 39 52.52 -1.60 59.40
N LYS A 40 51.77 -2.53 60.00
CA LYS A 40 50.99 -3.53 59.26
C LYS A 40 49.75 -2.93 58.61
N PHE A 41 49.09 -1.98 59.27
CA PHE A 41 47.94 -1.27 58.70
C PHE A 41 48.36 -0.44 57.49
N ASP A 42 49.50 0.25 57.55
CA ASP A 42 50.04 0.99 56.39
C ASP A 42 50.26 0.07 55.18
N VAL A 43 50.88 -1.10 55.40
CA VAL A 43 51.10 -2.09 54.33
C VAL A 43 49.78 -2.65 53.79
N ILE A 44 48.79 -2.86 54.66
CA ILE A 44 47.45 -3.33 54.26
C ILE A 44 46.72 -2.26 53.44
N ASP A 45 46.78 -0.99 53.85
CA ASP A 45 46.13 0.12 53.14
C ASP A 45 46.77 0.36 51.76
N GLU A 46 48.10 0.28 51.67
CA GLU A 46 48.81 0.37 50.40
C GLU A 46 48.42 -0.80 49.46
N SER A 47 48.31 -2.02 50.00
CA SER A 47 47.83 -3.20 49.27
C SER A 47 46.36 -3.10 48.84
N LEU A 48 45.49 -2.52 49.68
CA LEU A 48 44.09 -2.26 49.36
C LEU A 48 43.94 -1.19 48.29
N SER A 49 44.73 -0.12 48.37
CA SER A 49 44.73 0.97 47.38
C SER A 49 45.19 0.49 46.00
N THR A 50 46.20 -0.40 45.97
CA THR A 50 46.72 -1.00 44.73
C THR A 50 45.75 -2.05 44.17
N SER A 51 45.13 -2.85 45.02
CA SER A 51 44.10 -3.82 44.62
C SER A 51 42.84 -3.12 44.10
N SER A 52 42.37 -2.07 44.76
CA SER A 52 41.22 -1.25 44.32
C SER A 52 41.47 -0.63 42.94
N ARG A 53 42.67 -0.07 42.70
CA ARG A 53 43.07 0.43 41.37
C ARG A 53 43.09 -0.66 40.29
N ARG A 54 43.41 -1.90 40.64
CA ARG A 54 43.36 -3.05 39.72
C ARG A 54 41.94 -3.57 39.47
N VAL A 55 41.02 -3.39 40.42
CA VAL A 55 39.62 -3.86 40.32
C VAL A 55 38.70 -2.84 39.64
N ALA A 56 39.00 -1.54 39.71
CA ALA A 56 38.18 -0.51 39.06
C ALA A 56 37.94 -0.73 37.54
N PRO A 57 38.94 -1.13 36.73
CA PRO A 57 38.73 -1.49 35.32
C PRO A 57 37.81 -2.71 35.17
N LEU A 58 37.94 -3.73 36.03
CA LEU A 58 37.09 -4.92 36.02
C LEU A 58 35.63 -4.60 36.34
N HIS A 59 35.37 -3.66 37.25
CA HIS A 59 34.01 -3.22 37.55
C HIS A 59 33.36 -2.51 36.34
N SER A 60 34.10 -1.64 35.66
CA SER A 60 33.62 -0.99 34.42
C SER A 60 33.37 -2.00 33.29
N LEU A 61 34.23 -3.01 33.18
CA LEU A 61 34.13 -4.08 32.20
C LEU A 61 32.96 -5.04 32.52
N ALA A 62 32.68 -5.31 33.79
CA ALA A 62 31.53 -6.07 34.24
C ALA A 62 30.20 -5.34 33.96
N MET A 63 30.15 -4.01 34.14
CA MET A 63 28.99 -3.20 33.76
C MET A 63 28.77 -3.19 32.24
N ALA A 64 29.85 -3.07 31.45
CA ALA A 64 29.79 -3.18 30.00
C ALA A 64 29.34 -4.58 29.54
N ALA A 65 29.82 -5.64 30.19
CA ALA A 65 29.41 -7.01 29.93
C ALA A 65 27.92 -7.23 30.25
N LYS A 66 27.42 -6.71 31.38
CA LYS A 66 26.00 -6.79 31.75
C LYS A 66 25.08 -6.02 30.79
N ALA A 67 25.53 -4.85 30.32
CA ALA A 67 24.82 -4.08 29.30
C ALA A 67 24.81 -4.80 27.94
N LEU A 68 25.92 -5.45 27.57
CA LEU A 68 26.02 -6.28 26.38
C LEU A 68 25.12 -7.51 26.48
N GLU A 69 25.11 -8.20 27.62
CA GLU A 69 24.24 -9.36 27.90
C GLU A 69 22.76 -8.98 27.82
N THR A 70 22.38 -7.80 28.32
CA THR A 70 21.00 -7.29 28.19
C THR A 70 20.63 -7.02 26.73
N ARG A 71 21.55 -6.45 25.92
CA ARG A 71 21.35 -6.25 24.47
C ARG A 71 21.31 -7.58 23.71
N ILE A 72 22.12 -8.56 24.11
CA ILE A 72 22.11 -9.92 23.56
C ILE A 72 20.78 -10.60 23.87
N ASN A 73 20.32 -10.60 25.12
CA ASN A 73 19.06 -11.22 25.53
C ASN A 73 17.86 -10.58 24.82
N ARG A 74 17.84 -9.24 24.68
CA ARG A 74 16.78 -8.53 23.93
C ARG A 74 16.76 -8.86 22.43
N ALA A 75 17.89 -9.24 21.84
CA ALA A 75 18.01 -9.64 20.44
C ALA A 75 17.85 -11.17 20.21
N VAL A 76 18.17 -12.00 21.20
CA VAL A 76 18.24 -13.47 21.08
C VAL A 76 16.96 -14.15 21.57
N SER A 77 16.26 -13.62 22.57
CA SER A 77 15.00 -14.20 23.06
C SER A 77 13.87 -14.26 22.01
N PRO A 78 13.66 -13.23 21.15
CA PRO A 78 12.68 -13.34 20.06
C PRO A 78 13.07 -14.39 19.01
N ALA A 79 14.37 -14.56 18.74
CA ALA A 79 14.89 -15.54 17.78
C ALA A 79 14.74 -16.99 18.27
N LEU A 80 14.85 -17.23 19.58
CA LEU A 80 14.61 -18.55 20.18
C LEU A 80 13.13 -18.95 20.14
N ALA A 81 12.21 -18.02 20.43
CA ALA A 81 10.77 -18.27 20.34
C ALA A 81 10.32 -18.60 18.91
N LEU A 82 10.94 -17.95 17.91
CA LEU A 82 10.65 -18.16 16.49
C LEU A 82 11.18 -19.53 16.01
N LEU A 83 12.33 -19.99 16.53
CA LEU A 83 12.90 -21.31 16.25
C LEU A 83 12.06 -22.45 16.82
N ASP A 84 11.52 -22.31 18.03
CA ASP A 84 10.65 -23.33 18.64
C ASP A 84 9.30 -23.44 17.90
N SER A 85 8.73 -22.31 17.47
CA SER A 85 7.53 -22.28 16.62
C SER A 85 7.77 -22.93 15.26
N PHE A 86 8.97 -22.80 14.70
CA PHE A 86 9.32 -23.38 13.39
C PHE A 86 9.62 -24.87 13.48
N LYS A 87 10.23 -25.33 14.59
CA LYS A 87 10.48 -26.75 14.86
C LYS A 87 9.19 -27.54 15.01
N LEU A 88 8.15 -26.92 15.59
CA LEU A 88 6.80 -27.51 15.68
C LEU A 88 6.15 -27.67 14.28
N PHE A 89 6.39 -26.70 13.40
CA PHE A 89 5.83 -26.65 12.04
C PHE A 89 6.51 -27.64 11.08
N VAL A 90 7.84 -27.80 11.16
CA VAL A 90 8.62 -28.76 10.36
C VAL A 90 8.19 -30.22 10.58
N ASN A 91 7.74 -30.58 11.78
CA ASN A 91 7.21 -31.92 12.04
C ASN A 91 5.85 -32.19 11.37
N THR A 92 5.19 -31.15 10.84
CA THR A 92 3.81 -31.24 10.32
C THR A 92 3.74 -31.31 8.79
N ILE A 93 4.82 -30.99 8.06
CA ILE A 93 4.82 -30.94 6.59
C ILE A 93 5.91 -31.86 6.04
N SER A 94 5.59 -33.15 6.01
CA SER A 94 6.28 -34.12 5.16
C SER A 94 5.39 -34.32 3.93
N GLU A 95 5.74 -33.64 2.83
CA GLU A 95 5.57 -34.04 1.41
C GLU A 95 5.56 -32.79 0.50
N GLY A 96 6.71 -32.49 -0.12
CA GLY A 96 6.79 -31.77 -1.40
C GLY A 96 7.08 -30.26 -1.35
N GLY A 97 8.31 -29.86 -1.02
CA GLY A 97 8.79 -28.47 -1.16
C GLY A 97 10.33 -28.30 -1.17
N GLU A 98 11.06 -29.38 -1.40
CA GLU A 98 12.51 -29.50 -1.14
C GLU A 98 13.41 -28.41 -1.77
N PRO A 99 13.24 -27.96 -3.04
CA PRO A 99 14.23 -27.07 -3.67
C PRO A 99 14.13 -25.59 -3.24
N VAL A 100 12.99 -25.15 -2.71
CA VAL A 100 12.75 -23.76 -2.26
C VAL A 100 13.24 -23.57 -0.81
N ILE A 101 13.05 -24.61 0.03
CA ILE A 101 13.48 -24.64 1.42
C ILE A 101 15.01 -24.64 1.53
N GLN A 102 15.71 -25.34 0.64
CA GLN A 102 17.17 -25.42 0.67
C GLN A 102 17.85 -24.08 0.33
N LYS A 103 17.29 -23.31 -0.61
CA LYS A 103 17.74 -21.94 -0.91
C LYS A 103 17.41 -20.93 0.19
N LEU A 104 16.28 -21.09 0.88
CA LEU A 104 15.95 -20.32 2.08
C LEU A 104 16.87 -20.70 3.26
N GLN A 105 17.28 -21.97 3.37
CA GLN A 105 18.25 -22.46 4.35
C GLN A 105 19.62 -21.82 4.18
N GLU A 106 20.12 -21.68 2.95
CA GLU A 106 21.41 -21.01 2.66
C GLU A 106 21.37 -19.50 2.97
N VAL A 107 20.26 -18.82 2.66
CA VAL A 107 20.07 -17.39 2.94
C VAL A 107 19.99 -17.12 4.45
N VAL A 108 19.31 -17.99 5.20
CA VAL A 108 19.19 -17.91 6.66
C VAL A 108 20.51 -18.32 7.35
N GLU A 109 21.23 -19.31 6.84
CA GLU A 109 22.57 -19.70 7.31
C GLU A 109 23.61 -18.59 7.05
N PHE A 110 23.47 -17.86 5.95
CA PHE A 110 24.32 -16.72 5.63
C PHE A 110 24.05 -15.54 6.57
N LEU A 111 22.78 -15.17 6.79
CA LEU A 111 22.40 -14.07 7.69
C LEU A 111 22.74 -14.37 9.17
N SER A 112 22.66 -15.63 9.59
CA SER A 112 23.00 -16.08 10.95
C SER A 112 24.50 -16.02 11.29
N ARG A 113 25.40 -15.89 10.31
CA ARG A 113 26.86 -15.86 10.52
C ARG A 113 27.49 -14.48 10.70
N THR A 114 26.77 -13.36 10.60
CA THR A 114 27.39 -12.02 10.71
C THR A 114 26.64 -11.04 11.61
N LYS A 115 27.21 -10.80 12.80
CA LYS A 115 26.88 -9.65 13.66
C LYS A 115 28.01 -8.64 13.65
N ALA A 116 27.91 -7.61 12.82
CA ALA A 116 28.49 -6.28 13.08
C ALA A 116 27.90 -5.26 12.09
N THR A 117 27.58 -4.07 12.58
CA THR A 117 27.29 -2.85 11.81
C THR A 117 28.50 -2.46 10.97
N ASP A 118 28.60 -2.98 9.75
CA ASP A 118 29.70 -2.68 8.84
C ASP A 118 29.22 -2.69 7.38
N GLN A 119 30.00 -2.12 6.47
CA GLN A 119 29.71 -1.99 5.02
C GLN A 119 29.31 -3.34 4.35
N TYR A 120 29.65 -4.46 5.01
CA TYR A 120 29.26 -5.82 4.72
C TYR A 120 27.77 -6.14 4.96
N ARG A 121 27.10 -5.53 5.96
CA ARG A 121 25.65 -5.65 6.21
C ARG A 121 24.84 -5.09 5.04
N ALA A 122 25.28 -3.97 4.47
CA ALA A 122 24.67 -3.34 3.29
C ALA A 122 24.97 -4.08 1.98
N TYR A 123 26.05 -4.87 1.92
CA TYR A 123 26.36 -5.78 0.81
C TYR A 123 25.50 -7.05 0.89
N ARG A 124 25.38 -7.64 2.07
CA ARG A 124 24.57 -8.85 2.32
C ARG A 124 23.07 -8.61 2.20
N LEU A 125 22.57 -7.45 2.66
CA LEU A 125 21.19 -7.03 2.38
C LEU A 125 20.93 -6.92 0.87
N ARG A 126 21.92 -6.43 0.12
CA ARG A 126 21.88 -6.36 -1.36
C ARG A 126 21.87 -7.76 -1.98
N GLU A 127 22.66 -8.67 -1.44
CA GLU A 127 22.76 -10.06 -1.90
C GLU A 127 21.47 -10.84 -1.57
N THR A 128 20.88 -10.67 -0.38
CA THR A 128 19.56 -11.23 -0.06
C THR A 128 18.45 -10.64 -0.92
N LEU A 129 18.58 -9.37 -1.33
CA LEU A 129 17.65 -8.72 -2.25
C LEU A 129 17.80 -9.27 -3.68
N VAL A 130 19.02 -9.67 -4.08
CA VAL A 130 19.29 -10.40 -5.33
C VAL A 130 18.76 -11.83 -5.27
N THR A 131 18.92 -12.54 -4.16
CA THR A 131 18.41 -13.92 -4.02
C THR A 131 16.88 -13.96 -3.91
N LEU A 132 16.26 -13.03 -3.18
CA LEU A 132 14.80 -12.82 -3.21
C LEU A 132 14.32 -12.49 -4.61
N LYS A 133 15.07 -11.68 -5.37
CA LYS A 133 14.76 -11.35 -6.77
C LYS A 133 14.89 -12.55 -7.70
N VAL A 134 15.88 -13.42 -7.51
CA VAL A 134 16.05 -14.66 -8.31
C VAL A 134 14.99 -15.69 -7.96
N LEU A 135 14.65 -15.87 -6.67
CA LEU A 135 13.54 -16.72 -6.24
C LEU A 135 12.20 -16.20 -6.81
N TYR A 136 12.01 -14.88 -6.78
CA TYR A 136 10.90 -14.17 -7.42
C TYR A 136 10.83 -14.38 -8.94
N GLU A 137 11.95 -14.29 -9.67
CA GLU A 137 12.00 -14.54 -11.13
C GLU A 137 11.74 -16.01 -11.45
N THR A 138 12.24 -16.94 -10.62
CA THR A 138 12.05 -18.39 -10.79
C THR A 138 10.60 -18.82 -10.49
N GLU A 139 9.96 -18.24 -9.47
CA GLU A 139 8.55 -18.48 -9.15
C GLU A 139 7.63 -17.91 -10.25
N ILE A 140 7.99 -16.75 -10.82
CA ILE A 140 7.28 -16.15 -11.96
C ILE A 140 7.39 -17.01 -13.22
N ASP A 141 8.55 -17.63 -13.47
CA ASP A 141 8.79 -18.55 -14.59
C ASP A 141 8.15 -19.93 -14.38
N ALA A 142 8.07 -20.42 -13.13
CA ALA A 142 7.37 -21.66 -12.78
C ALA A 142 5.84 -21.53 -12.90
N MET A 143 5.29 -20.32 -12.77
CA MET A 143 3.87 -20.01 -12.97
C MET A 143 3.48 -19.79 -14.46
N LYS A 144 4.09 -20.51 -15.40
CA LYS A 144 3.55 -20.67 -16.77
C LYS A 144 2.36 -21.64 -16.71
N PHE A 145 1.21 -21.14 -16.31
CA PHE A 145 -0.05 -21.88 -16.37
C PHE A 145 -0.62 -21.78 -17.79
N ASP A 146 -0.47 -22.85 -18.57
CA ASP A 146 -0.98 -22.98 -19.95
C ASP A 146 -2.48 -23.40 -19.99
N GLY A 147 -3.21 -23.15 -18.89
CA GLY A 147 -4.59 -23.59 -18.68
C GLY A 147 -5.60 -22.44 -18.77
N LYS A 148 -6.71 -22.70 -19.46
CA LYS A 148 -7.95 -21.89 -19.42
C LYS A 148 -8.41 -21.65 -17.96
N PRO A 149 -9.05 -20.52 -17.67
CA PRO A 149 -9.36 -20.13 -16.30
C PRO A 149 -10.51 -20.97 -15.74
N ASP A 150 -10.25 -21.77 -14.71
CA ASP A 150 -11.28 -22.13 -13.74
C ASP A 150 -11.39 -20.95 -12.74
N MET A 151 -12.54 -20.29 -12.76
CA MET A 151 -12.87 -19.07 -11.99
C MET A 151 -13.10 -19.34 -10.49
N ALA A 152 -12.59 -20.45 -9.96
CA ALA A 152 -12.92 -20.93 -8.61
C ALA A 152 -11.78 -20.82 -7.60
N ASP A 153 -10.55 -20.48 -8.02
CA ASP A 153 -9.41 -20.34 -7.12
C ASP A 153 -8.96 -18.88 -7.07
N SER A 154 -9.68 -18.08 -6.28
CA SER A 154 -9.48 -16.63 -6.14
C SER A 154 -8.48 -16.24 -5.06
N ASP A 155 -7.68 -17.19 -4.54
CA ASP A 155 -6.69 -16.93 -3.51
C ASP A 155 -5.34 -16.55 -4.16
N LEU A 156 -4.89 -15.31 -3.92
CA LEU A 156 -3.63 -14.80 -4.50
C LEU A 156 -2.38 -15.28 -3.72
N GLY A 157 -2.53 -16.31 -2.89
CA GLY A 157 -1.48 -16.98 -2.12
C GLY A 157 -2.05 -18.16 -1.33
N THR A 158 -1.27 -19.23 -1.20
CA THR A 158 -1.64 -20.39 -0.37
C THR A 158 -1.54 -20.04 1.14
N GLU A 159 -2.28 -20.76 1.99
CA GLU A 159 -2.23 -20.59 3.46
C GLU A 159 -0.79 -20.68 4.01
N LEU A 160 0.03 -21.54 3.41
CA LEU A 160 1.46 -21.70 3.73
C LEU A 160 2.29 -20.48 3.33
N GLU A 161 2.05 -19.91 2.12
CA GLU A 161 2.70 -18.67 1.69
C GLU A 161 2.35 -17.51 2.63
N ILE A 162 1.09 -17.39 3.04
CA ILE A 162 0.59 -16.34 3.94
C ILE A 162 1.31 -16.42 5.29
N GLU A 163 1.36 -17.61 5.89
CA GLU A 163 1.97 -17.81 7.19
C GLU A 163 3.49 -17.54 7.17
N VAL A 164 4.18 -17.94 6.09
CA VAL A 164 5.61 -17.66 5.91
C VAL A 164 5.86 -16.17 5.73
N LEU A 165 5.09 -15.50 4.87
CA LEU A 165 5.23 -14.06 4.63
C LEU A 165 4.93 -13.25 5.89
N ARG A 166 3.91 -13.65 6.65
CA ARG A 166 3.57 -13.05 7.94
C ARG A 166 4.75 -13.13 8.91
N ARG A 167 5.31 -14.33 9.14
CA ARG A 167 6.49 -14.51 10.01
C ARG A 167 7.71 -13.71 9.54
N ILE A 168 7.98 -13.66 8.24
CA ILE A 168 9.08 -12.87 7.67
C ILE A 168 8.86 -11.38 7.95
N SER A 169 7.65 -10.88 7.71
CA SER A 169 7.32 -9.47 7.92
C SER A 169 7.39 -9.05 9.40
N GLU A 170 6.89 -9.88 10.31
CA GLU A 170 7.01 -9.69 11.76
C GLU A 170 8.49 -9.69 12.21
N THR A 171 9.28 -10.63 11.69
CA THR A 171 10.72 -10.70 12.01
C THR A 171 11.46 -9.46 11.51
N LEU A 172 11.18 -9.00 10.29
CA LEU A 172 11.80 -7.80 9.73
C LEU A 172 11.36 -6.53 10.47
N ALA A 173 10.13 -6.47 10.95
CA ALA A 173 9.64 -5.38 11.79
C ALA A 173 10.42 -5.29 13.11
N VAL A 174 10.67 -6.42 13.78
CA VAL A 174 11.46 -6.47 15.04
C VAL A 174 12.93 -6.08 14.82
N ASN A 175 13.44 -6.15 13.59
CA ASN A 175 14.83 -5.85 13.24
C ASN A 175 15.03 -4.44 12.64
N ASP A 176 14.05 -3.54 12.76
CA ASP A 176 14.06 -2.17 12.21
C ASP A 176 14.27 -2.11 10.68
N CYS A 177 13.79 -3.13 9.94
CA CYS A 177 13.89 -3.22 8.47
C CYS A 177 12.51 -3.22 7.79
N LEU A 178 11.49 -2.65 8.44
CA LEU A 178 10.10 -2.70 7.97
C LEU A 178 9.88 -1.91 6.67
N ASP A 179 10.57 -0.81 6.49
CA ASP A 179 10.57 0.02 5.28
C ASP A 179 10.98 -0.78 4.03
N ILE A 180 12.09 -1.53 4.12
CA ILE A 180 12.58 -2.40 3.05
C ILE A 180 11.59 -3.55 2.79
N CYS A 181 10.99 -4.10 3.84
CA CYS A 181 9.98 -5.15 3.72
C CYS A 181 8.75 -4.66 2.96
N ILE A 182 8.22 -3.48 3.32
CA ILE A 182 7.07 -2.84 2.66
C ILE A 182 7.37 -2.59 1.18
N ASP A 183 8.54 -2.04 0.86
CA ASP A 183 8.92 -1.74 -0.53
C ASP A 183 8.96 -2.99 -1.41
N ILE A 184 9.56 -4.07 -0.89
CA ILE A 184 9.61 -5.36 -1.58
C ILE A 184 8.19 -5.95 -1.70
N TYR A 185 7.42 -5.93 -0.62
CA TYR A 185 6.06 -6.45 -0.58
C TYR A 185 5.18 -5.76 -1.63
N VAL A 186 5.09 -4.43 -1.59
CA VAL A 186 4.30 -3.63 -2.55
C VAL A 186 4.74 -3.91 -3.97
N LYS A 187 6.05 -4.00 -4.23
CA LYS A 187 6.57 -4.29 -5.58
C LYS A 187 6.15 -5.67 -6.09
N VAL A 188 6.28 -6.72 -5.27
CA VAL A 188 5.95 -8.10 -5.64
C VAL A 188 4.45 -8.26 -5.83
N ARG A 189 3.66 -7.76 -4.88
CA ARG A 189 2.20 -7.84 -4.92
C ARG A 189 1.62 -7.05 -6.08
N TYR A 190 2.15 -5.86 -6.36
CA TYR A 190 1.82 -5.12 -7.59
C TYR A 190 2.04 -5.96 -8.84
N LEU A 191 3.20 -6.63 -8.96
CA LEU A 191 3.50 -7.43 -10.15
C LEU A 191 2.60 -8.68 -10.24
N ARG A 192 2.24 -9.32 -9.11
CA ARG A 192 1.27 -10.42 -9.08
C ARG A 192 -0.14 -9.95 -9.46
N ALA A 193 -0.63 -8.88 -8.84
CA ALA A 193 -1.95 -8.31 -9.14
C ALA A 193 -2.03 -7.80 -10.60
N ALA A 194 -0.99 -7.15 -11.08
CA ALA A 194 -0.87 -6.76 -12.48
C ALA A 194 -0.82 -7.99 -13.41
N LYS A 195 -0.09 -9.06 -13.06
CA LYS A 195 -0.05 -10.29 -13.86
C LYS A 195 -1.41 -11.01 -13.90
N ALA A 196 -2.14 -11.03 -12.79
CA ALA A 196 -3.52 -11.55 -12.73
C ALA A 196 -4.43 -10.79 -13.70
N LEU A 197 -4.25 -9.47 -13.82
CA LEU A 197 -4.92 -8.64 -14.83
C LEU A 197 -4.35 -8.81 -16.24
N MET A 198 -3.04 -9.04 -16.40
CA MET A 198 -2.37 -9.21 -17.70
C MET A 198 -2.70 -10.54 -18.40
N ARG A 199 -3.23 -11.54 -17.67
CA ARG A 199 -3.83 -12.75 -18.29
C ARG A 199 -4.99 -12.43 -19.23
N LEU A 200 -5.49 -11.19 -19.20
CA LEU A 200 -6.57 -10.68 -20.05
C LEU A 200 -6.06 -9.92 -21.30
N ASN A 201 -4.74 -9.91 -21.54
CA ASN A 201 -4.07 -9.19 -22.64
C ASN A 201 -4.43 -7.68 -22.74
N PRO A 202 -4.00 -6.84 -21.78
CA PRO A 202 -4.33 -5.42 -21.74
C PRO A 202 -3.46 -4.58 -22.69
N ASP A 203 -3.27 -5.03 -23.93
CA ASP A 203 -2.52 -4.27 -24.96
C ASP A 203 -3.10 -2.87 -25.20
N TYR A 204 -4.40 -2.69 -24.95
CA TYR A 204 -5.12 -1.41 -25.04
C TYR A 204 -4.92 -0.49 -23.81
N LEU A 205 -4.26 -0.95 -22.75
CA LEU A 205 -3.87 -0.12 -21.60
C LEU A 205 -2.47 0.50 -21.78
N LYS A 206 -1.90 0.41 -22.99
CA LYS A 206 -0.72 1.19 -23.35
C LYS A 206 -0.99 2.66 -23.09
N THR A 207 0.09 3.39 -22.81
CA THR A 207 -0.01 4.82 -22.53
C THR A 207 -0.38 5.54 -23.81
N TYR A 208 -1.66 5.89 -23.97
CA TYR A 208 -2.14 6.71 -25.07
C TYR A 208 -2.26 8.17 -24.65
N THR A 209 -1.88 9.09 -25.53
CA THR A 209 -2.31 10.50 -25.43
C THR A 209 -3.75 10.65 -25.96
N PRO A 210 -4.48 11.72 -25.59
CA PRO A 210 -5.80 12.00 -26.17
C PRO A 210 -5.78 12.04 -27.70
N GLU A 211 -4.71 12.57 -28.29
CA GLU A 211 -4.51 12.63 -29.74
C GLU A 211 -4.36 11.24 -30.35
N GLU A 212 -3.57 10.36 -29.72
CA GLU A 212 -3.42 8.96 -30.16
C GLU A 212 -4.74 8.17 -30.06
N ILE A 213 -5.61 8.51 -29.11
CA ILE A 213 -6.97 7.94 -29.01
C ILE A 213 -7.86 8.45 -30.15
N ASP A 214 -7.69 9.70 -30.59
CA ASP A 214 -8.43 10.27 -31.70
C ASP A 214 -7.98 9.73 -33.06
N GLU A 215 -6.71 9.38 -33.21
CA GLU A 215 -6.18 8.74 -34.41
C GLU A 215 -6.53 7.23 -34.51
N MET A 216 -7.01 6.63 -33.41
CA MET A 216 -7.34 5.22 -33.36
C MET A 216 -8.59 4.90 -34.19
N GLU A 217 -8.53 3.81 -34.97
CA GLU A 217 -9.70 3.32 -35.71
C GLU A 217 -10.85 2.99 -34.75
N TRP A 218 -12.06 3.45 -35.10
CA TRP A 218 -13.26 3.31 -34.26
C TRP A 218 -13.50 1.86 -33.78
N GLY A 219 -13.38 0.85 -34.65
CA GLY A 219 -13.60 -0.55 -34.26
C GLY A 219 -12.61 -1.05 -33.20
N THR A 220 -11.36 -0.56 -33.26
CA THR A 220 -10.33 -0.86 -32.26
C THR A 220 -10.62 -0.15 -30.95
N LEU A 221 -11.01 1.13 -31.00
CA LEU A 221 -11.38 1.91 -29.82
C LEU A 221 -12.61 1.33 -29.10
N GLU A 222 -13.63 0.93 -29.86
CA GLU A 222 -14.83 0.28 -29.33
C GLU A 222 -14.48 -1.02 -28.58
N THR A 223 -13.60 -1.83 -29.16
CA THR A 223 -13.12 -3.06 -28.53
C THR A 223 -12.32 -2.76 -27.26
N ALA A 224 -11.43 -1.77 -27.32
CA ALA A 224 -10.64 -1.32 -26.16
C ALA A 224 -11.51 -0.82 -25.01
N ILE A 225 -12.56 -0.02 -25.29
CA ILE A 225 -13.50 0.45 -24.27
C ILE A 225 -14.28 -0.72 -23.66
N SER A 226 -14.71 -1.68 -24.47
CA SER A 226 -15.45 -2.85 -24.00
C SER A 226 -14.58 -3.72 -23.08
N LEU A 227 -13.31 -3.91 -23.43
CA LEU A 227 -12.32 -4.58 -22.57
C LEU A 227 -12.03 -3.77 -21.31
N TRP A 228 -11.92 -2.44 -21.41
CA TRP A 228 -11.74 -1.56 -20.26
C TRP A 228 -12.84 -1.76 -19.22
N ILE A 229 -14.11 -1.77 -19.63
CA ILE A 229 -15.25 -2.00 -18.75
C ILE A 229 -15.12 -3.35 -18.03
N GLN A 230 -14.87 -4.43 -18.77
CA GLN A 230 -14.76 -5.78 -18.21
C GLN A 230 -13.58 -5.92 -17.25
N HIS A 231 -12.41 -5.38 -17.62
CA HIS A 231 -11.20 -5.48 -16.82
C HIS A 231 -11.26 -4.60 -15.57
N PHE A 232 -11.91 -3.44 -15.65
CA PHE A 232 -12.12 -2.55 -14.51
C PHE A 232 -13.04 -3.21 -13.47
N GLU A 233 -14.13 -3.81 -13.92
CA GLU A 233 -15.05 -4.58 -13.07
C GLU A 233 -14.35 -5.77 -12.39
N LEU A 234 -13.57 -6.56 -13.15
CA LEU A 234 -12.82 -7.69 -12.61
C LEU A 234 -11.74 -7.24 -11.60
N ALA A 235 -11.04 -6.15 -11.90
CA ALA A 235 -10.02 -5.61 -11.01
C ALA A 235 -10.62 -5.26 -9.64
N LEU A 236 -11.80 -4.63 -9.62
CA LEU A 236 -12.51 -4.28 -8.40
C LEU A 236 -13.07 -5.50 -7.68
N ARG A 237 -13.89 -6.30 -8.35
CA ARG A 237 -14.64 -7.38 -7.71
C ARG A 237 -13.80 -8.56 -7.27
N THR A 238 -12.67 -8.78 -7.95
CA THR A 238 -11.84 -9.97 -7.71
C THR A 238 -10.47 -9.58 -7.19
N VAL A 239 -9.70 -8.81 -7.96
CA VAL A 239 -8.26 -8.61 -7.67
C VAL A 239 -8.07 -7.78 -6.40
N PHE A 240 -8.75 -6.63 -6.28
CA PHE A 240 -8.58 -5.76 -5.12
C PHE A 240 -9.21 -6.32 -3.85
N VAL A 241 -10.33 -7.05 -3.96
CA VAL A 241 -10.93 -7.76 -2.81
C VAL A 241 -9.94 -8.81 -2.27
N SER A 242 -9.39 -9.65 -3.13
CA SER A 242 -8.39 -10.66 -2.73
C SER A 242 -7.11 -10.02 -2.19
N GLU A 243 -6.60 -8.95 -2.83
CA GLU A 243 -5.38 -8.26 -2.38
C GLU A 243 -5.56 -7.56 -1.02
N LYS A 244 -6.73 -6.93 -0.79
CA LYS A 244 -7.07 -6.28 0.48
C LYS A 244 -7.09 -7.31 1.61
N LYS A 245 -7.74 -8.47 1.37
CA LYS A 245 -7.78 -9.58 2.33
C LYS A 245 -6.38 -10.10 2.64
N LEU A 246 -5.57 -10.33 1.61
CA LEU A 246 -4.22 -10.86 1.78
C LEU A 246 -3.29 -9.87 2.51
N SER A 247 -3.37 -8.58 2.16
CA SER A 247 -2.59 -7.52 2.83
C SER A 247 -2.89 -7.49 4.32
N ASN A 248 -4.17 -7.60 4.69
CA ASN A 248 -4.58 -7.69 6.09
C ASN A 248 -4.07 -8.97 6.78
N GLN A 249 -4.13 -10.13 6.10
CA GLN A 249 -3.64 -11.39 6.68
C GLN A 249 -2.12 -11.39 6.94
N ILE A 250 -1.33 -10.76 6.06
CA ILE A 250 0.13 -10.75 6.17
C ILE A 250 0.62 -9.64 7.11
N LEU A 251 0.08 -8.43 6.99
CA LEU A 251 0.60 -7.23 7.64
C LEU A 251 -0.31 -6.71 8.78
N GLY A 252 -1.51 -7.26 8.96
CA GLY A 252 -2.48 -6.78 9.95
C GLY A 252 -2.02 -6.90 11.41
N GLY A 253 -1.11 -7.83 11.71
CA GLY A 253 -0.50 -7.97 13.03
C GLY A 253 0.65 -6.99 13.33
N ILE A 254 1.08 -6.19 12.34
CA ILE A 254 2.24 -5.31 12.47
C ILE A 254 1.79 -3.88 12.80
N LEU A 255 2.41 -3.27 13.82
CA LEU A 255 2.15 -1.89 14.26
C LEU A 255 0.64 -1.60 14.46
N ASP A 256 -0.06 -2.49 15.18
CA ASP A 256 -1.50 -2.39 15.46
C ASP A 256 -2.38 -2.23 14.20
N GLY A 257 -1.92 -2.76 13.06
CA GLY A 257 -2.66 -2.74 11.80
C GLY A 257 -2.57 -1.40 11.03
N ALA A 258 -1.69 -0.49 11.41
CA ALA A 258 -1.58 0.81 10.75
C ALA A 258 -1.06 0.73 9.29
N VAL A 259 -0.26 -0.28 8.97
CA VAL A 259 0.56 -0.30 7.74
C VAL A 259 -0.11 -1.02 6.57
N TRP A 260 -0.90 -2.06 6.83
CA TRP A 260 -1.37 -2.96 5.77
C TRP A 260 -2.29 -2.26 4.76
N LEU A 261 -3.12 -1.31 5.24
CA LEU A 261 -4.04 -0.55 4.39
C LEU A 261 -3.26 0.37 3.44
N GLU A 262 -2.20 1.02 3.93
CA GLU A 262 -1.32 1.84 3.09
C GLU A 262 -0.61 1.00 2.02
N CYS A 263 -0.14 -0.20 2.37
CA CYS A 263 0.47 -1.13 1.42
C CYS A 263 -0.51 -1.55 0.32
N PHE A 264 -1.73 -1.93 0.71
CA PHE A 264 -2.81 -2.27 -0.22
C PHE A 264 -3.10 -1.10 -1.18
N VAL A 265 -3.30 0.11 -0.64
CA VAL A 265 -3.58 1.30 -1.44
C VAL A 265 -2.43 1.60 -2.40
N LYS A 266 -1.16 1.49 -1.97
CA LYS A 266 0.01 1.68 -2.86
C LYS A 266 0.05 0.69 -4.02
N ILE A 267 -0.42 -0.54 -3.82
CA ILE A 267 -0.54 -1.55 -4.87
C ILE A 267 -1.67 -1.19 -5.82
N ALA A 268 -2.85 -0.88 -5.26
CA ALA A 268 -4.05 -0.59 -6.01
C ALA A 268 -3.93 0.71 -6.83
N ASP A 269 -3.34 1.76 -6.27
CA ASP A 269 -3.14 3.06 -6.93
C ASP A 269 -2.35 2.91 -8.24
N LYS A 270 -1.26 2.12 -8.24
CA LYS A 270 -0.46 1.87 -9.44
C LYS A 270 -1.26 1.21 -10.56
N ILE A 271 -2.14 0.28 -10.22
CA ILE A 271 -3.01 -0.41 -11.19
C ILE A 271 -4.11 0.53 -11.66
N MET A 272 -4.80 1.18 -10.72
CA MET A 272 -5.91 2.11 -10.98
C MET A 272 -5.48 3.30 -11.81
N ALA A 273 -4.25 3.80 -11.63
CA ALA A 273 -3.70 4.90 -12.41
C ALA A 273 -3.73 4.61 -13.92
N VAL A 274 -3.49 3.36 -14.33
CA VAL A 274 -3.52 2.96 -15.74
C VAL A 274 -4.95 2.97 -16.29
N PHE A 275 -5.91 2.43 -15.52
CA PHE A 275 -7.32 2.45 -15.88
C PHE A 275 -7.87 3.87 -15.99
N PHE A 276 -7.57 4.72 -15.00
CA PHE A 276 -8.01 6.12 -15.01
C PHE A 276 -7.43 6.87 -16.20
N ARG A 277 -6.14 6.70 -16.50
CA ARG A 277 -5.52 7.35 -17.67
C ARG A 277 -6.21 7.00 -18.97
N PHE A 278 -6.51 5.71 -19.20
CA PHE A 278 -7.24 5.29 -20.40
C PHE A 278 -8.64 5.91 -20.44
N GLY A 279 -9.41 5.77 -19.36
CA GLY A 279 -10.79 6.28 -19.32
C GLY A 279 -10.87 7.81 -19.47
N GLU A 280 -9.94 8.52 -18.84
CA GLU A 280 -9.79 9.97 -18.98
C GLU A 280 -9.40 10.36 -20.42
N GLY A 281 -8.53 9.58 -21.07
CA GLY A 281 -8.16 9.79 -22.47
C GLY A 281 -9.35 9.67 -23.40
N VAL A 282 -10.16 8.61 -23.26
CA VAL A 282 -11.40 8.42 -24.02
C VAL A 282 -12.39 9.56 -23.77
N ALA A 283 -12.56 9.97 -22.50
CA ALA A 283 -13.44 11.08 -22.15
C ALA A 283 -12.98 12.43 -22.71
N ARG A 284 -11.68 12.63 -22.93
CA ARG A 284 -11.12 13.87 -23.49
C ARG A 284 -11.01 13.88 -25.02
N SER A 285 -11.10 12.71 -25.65
CA SER A 285 -11.08 12.54 -27.11
C SER A 285 -12.20 13.34 -27.83
N ASN A 286 -12.11 13.41 -29.16
CA ASN A 286 -13.01 14.14 -30.05
C ASN A 286 -14.49 13.83 -29.79
N LYS A 287 -15.37 14.78 -30.14
CA LYS A 287 -16.79 14.75 -29.78
C LYS A 287 -17.67 14.24 -30.92
N GLU A 288 -17.31 13.10 -31.49
CA GLU A 288 -18.11 12.44 -32.53
C GLU A 288 -19.41 11.83 -31.95
N PRO A 289 -20.56 11.95 -32.64
CA PRO A 289 -21.83 11.44 -32.12
C PRO A 289 -21.80 9.95 -31.77
N GLN A 290 -21.13 9.12 -32.58
CA GLN A 290 -21.01 7.67 -32.35
C GLN A 290 -20.32 7.31 -31.02
N LYS A 291 -19.42 8.18 -30.51
CA LYS A 291 -18.72 7.98 -29.24
C LYS A 291 -19.66 8.08 -28.03
N LEU A 292 -20.81 8.74 -28.14
CA LEU A 292 -21.74 8.92 -27.03
C LEU A 292 -22.12 7.59 -26.38
N PHE A 293 -22.46 6.58 -27.19
CA PHE A 293 -22.92 5.29 -26.69
C PHE A 293 -21.85 4.59 -25.84
N LYS A 294 -20.59 4.63 -26.28
CA LYS A 294 -19.48 4.03 -25.51
C LYS A 294 -19.13 4.83 -24.25
N LEU A 295 -19.27 6.15 -24.28
CA LEU A 295 -19.13 6.97 -23.07
C LEU A 295 -20.25 6.66 -22.05
N LEU A 296 -21.47 6.41 -22.52
CA LEU A 296 -22.58 5.98 -21.66
C LEU A 296 -22.35 4.58 -21.09
N ASP A 297 -21.84 3.64 -21.88
CA ASP A 297 -21.46 2.29 -21.41
C ASP A 297 -20.44 2.38 -20.25
N MET A 298 -19.41 3.24 -20.40
CA MET A 298 -18.43 3.48 -19.36
C MET A 298 -19.04 4.12 -18.11
N PHE A 299 -19.88 5.14 -18.28
CA PHE A 299 -20.55 5.82 -17.17
C PHE A 299 -21.46 4.88 -16.39
N ASP A 300 -22.29 4.09 -17.08
CA ASP A 300 -23.20 3.13 -16.46
C ASP A 300 -22.45 2.03 -15.70
N SER A 301 -21.31 1.57 -16.24
CA SER A 301 -20.42 0.65 -15.53
C SER A 301 -19.86 1.25 -14.23
N LEU A 302 -19.35 2.49 -14.28
CA LEU A 302 -18.86 3.16 -13.07
C LEU A 302 -19.96 3.38 -12.03
N GLU A 303 -21.16 3.76 -12.47
CA GLU A 303 -22.29 3.98 -11.57
C GLU A 303 -22.66 2.70 -10.81
N LYS A 304 -22.68 1.55 -11.51
CA LYS A 304 -22.95 0.23 -10.90
C LYS A 304 -21.88 -0.18 -9.89
N LEU A 305 -20.62 0.20 -10.13
CA LEU A 305 -19.48 -0.18 -9.29
C LEU A 305 -19.24 0.79 -8.13
N LYS A 306 -19.93 1.93 -8.08
CA LYS A 306 -19.69 3.02 -7.13
C LYS A 306 -19.71 2.60 -5.66
N THR A 307 -20.67 1.77 -5.26
CA THR A 307 -20.81 1.30 -3.87
C THR A 307 -19.65 0.38 -3.51
N GLU A 308 -19.39 -0.64 -4.32
CA GLU A 308 -18.29 -1.59 -4.14
C GLU A 308 -16.93 -0.87 -4.12
N PHE A 309 -16.77 0.13 -4.99
CA PHE A 309 -15.56 0.96 -5.04
C PHE A 309 -15.32 1.69 -3.72
N SER A 310 -16.38 2.31 -3.17
CA SER A 310 -16.30 3.03 -1.90
C SER A 310 -15.94 2.09 -0.76
N GLU A 311 -16.48 0.87 -0.73
CA GLU A 311 -16.22 -0.17 0.29
C GLU A 311 -14.78 -0.73 0.21
N ILE A 312 -14.24 -0.89 -0.99
CA ILE A 312 -12.88 -1.38 -1.20
C ILE A 312 -11.87 -0.34 -0.70
N PHE A 313 -12.07 0.95 -1.00
CA PHE A 313 -11.13 2.03 -0.72
C PHE A 313 -11.55 2.93 0.46
N GLU A 314 -12.22 2.36 1.46
CA GLU A 314 -12.59 3.07 2.68
C GLU A 314 -11.36 3.57 3.47
N GLY A 315 -11.52 4.73 4.10
CA GLY A 315 -10.51 5.34 4.96
C GLY A 315 -9.68 6.43 4.27
N GLU A 316 -8.79 7.07 5.04
CA GLU A 316 -7.97 8.19 4.57
C GLU A 316 -6.96 7.76 3.49
N ALA A 317 -6.37 6.57 3.63
CA ALA A 317 -5.40 6.05 2.67
C ALA A 317 -6.00 5.91 1.25
N GLY A 318 -7.26 5.50 1.12
CA GLY A 318 -7.93 5.32 -0.18
C GLY A 318 -8.54 6.61 -0.77
N ALA A 319 -8.48 7.73 -0.08
CA ALA A 319 -9.22 8.95 -0.43
C ALA A 319 -8.83 9.51 -1.81
N ASP A 320 -7.55 9.45 -2.18
CA ASP A 320 -7.06 9.94 -3.47
C ASP A 320 -7.62 9.11 -4.63
N ILE A 321 -7.63 7.78 -4.50
CA ILE A 321 -8.21 6.86 -5.49
C ILE A 321 -9.71 7.14 -5.67
N CYS A 322 -10.44 7.32 -4.56
CA CYS A 322 -11.87 7.69 -4.57
C CYS A 322 -12.13 9.07 -5.18
N THR A 323 -11.17 10.00 -5.05
CA THR A 323 -11.27 11.32 -5.68
C THR A 323 -11.10 11.21 -7.18
N ARG A 324 -10.09 10.47 -7.65
CA ARG A 324 -9.86 10.22 -9.08
C ARG A 324 -11.01 9.48 -9.75
N PHE A 325 -11.62 8.50 -9.05
CA PHE A 325 -12.82 7.82 -9.53
C PHE A 325 -13.96 8.82 -9.81
N ARG A 326 -14.23 9.71 -8.86
CA ARG A 326 -15.26 10.77 -9.00
C ARG A 326 -14.91 11.77 -10.09
N GLU A 327 -13.64 12.08 -10.30
CA GLU A 327 -13.19 12.93 -11.41
C GLU A 327 -13.42 12.28 -12.77
N LEU A 328 -13.17 10.97 -12.91
CA LEU A 328 -13.48 10.23 -14.12
C LEU A 328 -14.99 10.18 -14.39
N GLU A 329 -15.82 9.91 -13.37
CA GLU A 329 -17.28 9.99 -13.49
C GLU A 329 -17.72 11.38 -14.01
N LYS A 330 -17.15 12.45 -13.43
CA LYS A 330 -17.42 13.83 -13.85
C LYS A 330 -17.05 14.09 -15.30
N LEU A 331 -15.87 13.63 -15.73
CA LEU A 331 -15.41 13.77 -17.10
C LEU A 331 -16.32 13.03 -18.08
N LEU A 332 -16.77 11.82 -17.74
CA LEU A 332 -17.68 11.05 -18.59
C LEU A 332 -19.05 11.72 -18.73
N VAL A 333 -19.63 12.23 -17.63
CA VAL A 333 -20.89 12.98 -17.66
C VAL A 333 -20.77 14.24 -18.52
N HIS A 334 -19.72 15.02 -18.31
CA HIS A 334 -19.50 16.25 -19.09
C HIS A 334 -19.24 15.94 -20.57
N SER A 335 -18.40 14.95 -20.86
CA SER A 335 -18.09 14.53 -22.23
C SER A 335 -19.34 14.06 -22.96
N SER A 336 -20.14 13.18 -22.35
CA SER A 336 -21.38 12.64 -22.92
C SER A 336 -22.40 13.75 -23.21
N SER A 337 -22.61 14.64 -22.25
CA SER A 337 -23.49 15.80 -22.42
C SER A 337 -22.99 16.70 -23.55
N LYS A 338 -21.68 16.95 -23.63
CA LYS A 338 -21.07 17.76 -24.68
C LYS A 338 -21.26 17.13 -26.06
N VAL A 339 -21.00 15.83 -26.23
CA VAL A 339 -21.22 15.13 -27.52
C VAL A 339 -22.68 15.28 -27.98
N PHE A 340 -23.63 15.12 -27.06
CA PHE A 340 -25.05 15.24 -27.38
C PHE A 340 -25.42 16.66 -27.84
N TRP A 341 -24.99 17.69 -27.14
CA TRP A 341 -25.30 19.08 -27.51
C TRP A 341 -24.54 19.56 -28.75
N GLU A 342 -23.29 19.14 -28.92
CA GLU A 342 -22.49 19.42 -30.12
C GLU A 342 -23.18 18.86 -31.38
N PHE A 343 -23.77 17.66 -31.29
CA PHE A 343 -24.55 17.08 -32.38
C PHE A 343 -25.76 17.95 -32.76
N GLY A 344 -26.49 18.47 -31.78
CA GLY A 344 -27.60 19.42 -32.03
C GLY A 344 -27.13 20.71 -32.70
N LEU A 345 -26.01 21.27 -32.25
CA LEU A 345 -25.41 22.48 -32.83
C LEU A 345 -24.92 22.25 -34.26
N GLN A 346 -24.34 21.09 -34.58
CA GLN A 346 -23.92 20.74 -35.93
C GLN A 346 -25.11 20.63 -36.91
N ILE A 347 -26.25 20.13 -36.42
CA ILE A 347 -27.50 20.10 -37.20
C ILE A 347 -27.98 21.53 -37.46
N GLU A 348 -28.04 22.38 -36.43
CA GLU A 348 -28.52 23.76 -36.57
C GLU A 348 -27.60 24.61 -37.47
N GLY A 349 -26.28 24.48 -37.29
CA GLY A 349 -25.26 25.21 -38.05
C GLY A 349 -25.09 24.77 -39.50
N ASN A 350 -25.86 23.78 -39.97
CA ASN A 350 -25.78 23.25 -41.32
C ASN A 350 -24.36 22.80 -41.72
N SER A 351 -23.64 22.17 -40.77
CA SER A 351 -22.24 21.77 -40.94
C SER A 351 -22.02 20.74 -42.05
N ASP A 352 -23.09 20.09 -42.52
CA ASP A 352 -23.03 19.14 -43.62
C ASP A 352 -22.74 19.82 -44.97
N GLY A 353 -23.08 21.10 -45.14
CA GLY A 353 -22.76 21.89 -46.34
C GLY A 353 -23.41 21.40 -47.64
N PHE A 354 -24.10 20.26 -47.62
CA PHE A 354 -24.65 19.62 -48.80
C PHE A 354 -25.91 20.35 -49.30
N PRO A 355 -26.08 20.50 -50.63
CA PRO A 355 -27.31 21.00 -51.19
C PRO A 355 -28.47 20.02 -50.91
N PRO A 356 -29.70 20.51 -50.84
CA PRO A 356 -30.84 19.63 -50.63
C PRO A 356 -31.01 18.68 -51.85
N PRO A 357 -31.46 17.42 -51.64
CA PRO A 357 -31.57 16.43 -52.71
C PRO A 357 -32.47 16.91 -53.86
N GLN A 358 -31.99 16.87 -55.10
CA GLN A 358 -32.72 17.42 -56.26
C GLN A 358 -34.03 16.69 -56.57
N ASP A 359 -34.16 15.45 -56.11
CA ASP A 359 -35.31 14.55 -56.28
C ASP A 359 -36.37 14.71 -55.18
N GLY A 360 -36.17 15.60 -54.20
CA GLY A 360 -37.07 15.74 -53.04
C GLY A 360 -36.96 14.60 -52.03
N SER A 361 -35.96 13.72 -52.15
CA SER A 361 -35.74 12.63 -51.19
C SER A 361 -35.35 13.15 -49.80
N VAL A 362 -35.64 12.34 -48.78
CA VAL A 362 -35.27 12.65 -47.39
C VAL A 362 -33.74 12.83 -47.25
N PRO A 363 -33.26 14.00 -46.76
CA PRO A 363 -31.83 14.24 -46.59
C PRO A 363 -31.15 13.18 -45.72
N LYS A 364 -29.91 12.82 -46.07
CA LYS A 364 -29.12 11.84 -45.31
C LYS A 364 -28.94 12.24 -43.84
N LEU A 365 -28.78 13.54 -43.58
CA LEU A 365 -28.70 14.09 -42.23
C LEU A 365 -29.96 13.79 -41.39
N VAL A 366 -31.15 13.96 -41.96
CA VAL A 366 -32.42 13.69 -41.28
C VAL A 366 -32.50 12.21 -40.90
N ARG A 367 -32.18 11.32 -41.84
CA ARG A 367 -32.17 9.87 -41.58
C ARG A 367 -31.17 9.49 -40.50
N TYR A 368 -29.97 10.08 -40.54
CA TYR A 368 -28.94 9.85 -39.53
C TYR A 368 -29.39 10.33 -38.15
N ALA A 369 -29.90 11.56 -38.05
CA ALA A 369 -30.35 12.14 -36.78
C ALA A 369 -31.52 11.37 -36.17
N ILE A 370 -32.52 10.98 -36.96
CA ILE A 370 -33.64 10.17 -36.46
C ILE A 370 -33.16 8.79 -35.98
N ASN A 371 -32.28 8.13 -36.72
CA ASN A 371 -31.73 6.83 -36.29
C ASN A 371 -30.90 6.97 -35.01
N TYR A 372 -30.10 8.03 -34.89
CA TYR A 372 -29.31 8.34 -33.71
C TYR A 372 -30.19 8.57 -32.48
N LEU A 373 -31.20 9.45 -32.59
CA LEU A 373 -32.13 9.73 -31.50
C LEU A 373 -32.99 8.51 -31.13
N LYS A 374 -33.41 7.71 -32.12
CA LYS A 374 -34.11 6.44 -31.90
C LYS A 374 -33.26 5.46 -31.08
N TYR A 375 -31.96 5.36 -31.41
CA TYR A 375 -31.06 4.47 -30.69
C TYR A 375 -30.77 4.98 -29.27
N LEU A 376 -30.63 6.29 -29.08
CA LEU A 376 -30.49 6.91 -27.77
C LEU A 376 -31.75 6.73 -26.89
N ALA A 377 -32.94 6.79 -27.49
CA ALA A 377 -34.22 6.57 -26.82
C ALA A 377 -34.56 5.09 -26.60
N SER A 378 -33.68 4.15 -26.96
CA SER A 378 -33.86 2.74 -26.67
C SER A 378 -33.80 2.45 -25.16
N GLU A 379 -34.32 1.30 -24.75
CA GLU A 379 -34.29 0.86 -23.35
C GLU A 379 -32.85 0.79 -22.79
N THR A 380 -31.86 0.54 -23.64
CA THR A 380 -30.44 0.42 -23.25
C THR A 380 -29.84 1.77 -22.83
N TYR A 381 -30.08 2.85 -23.58
CA TYR A 381 -29.36 4.12 -23.40
C TYR A 381 -30.22 5.25 -22.81
N SER A 382 -31.54 5.10 -22.80
CA SER A 382 -32.44 6.12 -22.27
C SER A 382 -32.16 6.42 -20.80
N ALA A 383 -32.00 5.38 -19.97
CA ALA A 383 -31.72 5.55 -18.54
C ALA A 383 -30.32 6.14 -18.27
N PRO A 384 -29.21 5.61 -18.82
CA PRO A 384 -27.88 6.21 -18.67
C PRO A 384 -27.83 7.67 -19.13
N MET A 385 -28.44 7.99 -20.27
CA MET A 385 -28.44 9.36 -20.79
C MET A 385 -29.26 10.32 -19.93
N ALA A 386 -30.43 9.90 -19.44
CA ALA A 386 -31.24 10.71 -18.53
C ALA A 386 -30.46 11.04 -17.24
N LYS A 387 -29.75 10.06 -16.68
CA LYS A 387 -28.90 10.27 -15.50
C LYS A 387 -27.74 11.21 -15.77
N VAL A 388 -27.07 11.10 -16.92
CA VAL A 388 -26.01 12.02 -17.33
C VAL A 388 -26.52 13.46 -17.38
N LEU A 389 -27.64 13.71 -18.06
CA LEU A 389 -28.23 15.04 -18.18
C LEU A 389 -28.67 15.61 -16.83
N LEU A 390 -29.28 14.76 -15.99
CA LEU A 390 -29.67 15.13 -14.63
C LEU A 390 -28.44 15.53 -13.79
N THR A 391 -27.40 14.69 -13.82
CA THR A 391 -26.16 14.92 -13.08
C THR A 391 -25.47 16.20 -13.53
N GLU A 392 -25.43 16.46 -14.83
CA GLU A 392 -24.87 17.70 -15.37
C GLU A 392 -25.69 18.94 -14.94
N LYS A 393 -27.03 18.85 -14.96
CA LYS A 393 -27.92 19.92 -14.48
C LYS A 393 -27.68 20.21 -13.00
N ILE A 394 -27.56 19.17 -12.16
CA ILE A 394 -27.30 19.32 -10.72
C ILE A 394 -25.95 20.03 -10.48
N TRP A 395 -24.89 19.62 -11.19
CA TRP A 395 -23.58 20.25 -11.03
C TRP A 395 -23.54 21.70 -11.51
N LYS A 396 -24.29 22.05 -12.58
CA LYS A 396 -24.41 23.42 -13.08
C LYS A 396 -25.27 24.31 -12.20
N ALA A 397 -26.34 23.78 -11.61
CA ALA A 397 -27.31 24.54 -10.81
C ALA A 397 -26.82 24.84 -9.37
N GLY A 398 -25.76 24.16 -8.90
CA GLY A 398 -25.24 24.30 -7.54
C GLY A 398 -26.17 23.73 -6.46
N ILE A 399 -25.67 23.62 -5.23
CA ILE A 399 -26.31 22.94 -4.07
C ILE A 399 -27.64 23.61 -3.62
N LEU A 400 -28.01 24.76 -4.20
CA LEU A 400 -29.11 25.63 -3.74
C LEU A 400 -30.39 25.55 -4.58
N SER A 401 -30.38 24.83 -5.69
CA SER A 401 -31.56 24.69 -6.56
C SER A 401 -32.30 23.40 -6.23
N LYS A 402 -33.60 23.49 -5.85
CA LYS A 402 -34.45 22.31 -5.66
C LYS A 402 -34.46 21.46 -6.94
N PRO A 403 -34.38 20.12 -6.85
CA PRO A 403 -34.62 19.27 -8.02
C PRO A 403 -36.07 19.51 -8.47
N GLU A 404 -36.22 20.12 -9.65
CA GLU A 404 -37.51 20.10 -10.38
C GLU A 404 -37.91 18.63 -10.65
N PRO A 405 -39.21 18.34 -10.69
CA PRO A 405 -39.71 16.99 -10.84
C PRO A 405 -39.06 16.29 -12.04
N GLU A 406 -38.65 15.05 -11.80
CA GLU A 406 -37.80 14.16 -12.60
C GLU A 406 -38.32 13.83 -14.02
N GLU A 407 -39.42 14.41 -14.45
CA GLU A 407 -40.07 13.98 -15.69
C GLU A 407 -39.45 14.67 -16.90
N ASN A 408 -38.76 13.83 -17.70
CA ASN A 408 -38.55 13.99 -19.13
C ASN A 408 -37.39 14.87 -19.62
N LEU A 409 -36.34 15.11 -18.82
CA LEU A 409 -35.12 15.82 -19.28
C LEU A 409 -34.55 15.27 -20.61
N LEU A 410 -34.50 13.94 -20.77
CA LEU A 410 -34.07 13.32 -22.02
C LEU A 410 -35.05 13.60 -23.16
N ARG A 411 -36.36 13.51 -22.91
CA ARG A 411 -37.39 13.82 -23.92
C ARG A 411 -37.27 15.29 -24.34
N ASP A 412 -37.12 16.23 -23.42
CA ASP A 412 -36.97 17.66 -23.73
C ASP A 412 -35.68 17.91 -24.54
N ALA A 413 -34.58 17.26 -24.16
CA ALA A 413 -33.33 17.31 -24.89
C ALA A 413 -33.47 16.74 -26.32
N ILE A 414 -34.18 15.63 -26.50
CA ILE A 414 -34.49 15.06 -27.81
C ILE A 414 -35.38 16.00 -28.64
N ILE A 415 -36.42 16.58 -28.03
CA ILE A 415 -37.31 17.56 -28.69
C ILE A 415 -36.49 18.75 -29.20
N ASN A 416 -35.57 19.29 -28.39
CA ASN A 416 -34.71 20.40 -28.81
C ASN A 416 -33.87 20.06 -30.06
N ILE A 417 -33.31 18.84 -30.14
CA ILE A 417 -32.57 18.41 -31.35
C ILE A 417 -33.52 18.21 -32.53
N MET A 418 -34.73 17.68 -32.30
CA MET A 418 -35.74 17.54 -33.35
C MET A 418 -36.18 18.89 -33.92
N GLU A 419 -36.37 19.90 -33.06
CA GLU A 419 -36.66 21.27 -33.48
C GLU A 419 -35.50 21.92 -34.24
N ALA A 420 -34.25 21.69 -33.81
CA ALA A 420 -33.07 22.10 -34.57
C ALA A 420 -33.02 21.44 -35.96
N LEU A 421 -33.36 20.15 -36.05
CA LEU A 421 -33.44 19.42 -37.31
C LEU A 421 -34.56 19.97 -38.21
N GLN A 422 -35.73 20.29 -37.64
CA GLN A 422 -36.82 20.91 -38.39
C GLN A 422 -36.39 22.26 -38.98
N ARG A 423 -35.78 23.14 -38.17
CA ARG A 423 -35.25 24.43 -38.63
C ARG A 423 -34.20 24.27 -39.73
N ASN A 424 -33.31 23.28 -39.62
CA ASN A 424 -32.34 22.96 -40.68
C ASN A 424 -33.02 22.56 -42.00
N VAL A 425 -34.01 21.69 -41.93
CA VAL A 425 -34.76 21.21 -43.11
C VAL A 425 -35.55 22.35 -43.77
N GLU A 426 -36.21 23.20 -42.98
CA GLU A 426 -36.92 24.38 -43.47
C GLU A 426 -35.97 25.37 -44.17
N SER A 427 -34.78 25.61 -43.59
CA SER A 427 -33.74 26.43 -44.22
C SER A 427 -33.25 25.84 -45.54
N LYS A 428 -33.06 24.52 -45.61
CA LYS A 428 -32.71 23.81 -46.84
C LYS A 428 -33.80 23.88 -47.91
N LYS A 429 -35.07 23.83 -47.51
CA LYS A 429 -36.21 23.95 -48.43
C LYS A 429 -36.19 25.27 -49.20
N LEU A 430 -35.78 26.36 -48.56
CA LEU A 430 -35.67 27.69 -49.21
C LEU A 430 -34.61 27.75 -50.32
N ARG A 431 -33.71 26.75 -50.43
CA ARG A 431 -32.66 26.68 -51.45
C ARG A 431 -33.09 26.00 -52.74
N TYR A 432 -34.28 25.38 -52.79
CA TYR A 432 -34.82 24.84 -54.04
C TYR A 432 -35.19 25.96 -55.01
N LYS A 433 -34.75 25.85 -56.26
CA LYS A 433 -35.06 26.82 -57.32
C LYS A 433 -36.52 26.75 -57.79
N ASP A 434 -37.13 25.56 -57.68
CA ASP A 434 -38.51 25.31 -58.10
C ASP A 434 -39.41 25.18 -56.87
N ARG A 435 -40.43 26.03 -56.75
CA ARG A 435 -41.38 26.00 -55.61
C ARG A 435 -42.41 24.88 -55.70
N ILE A 436 -42.34 24.06 -56.76
CA ILE A 436 -43.27 22.98 -57.11
C ILE A 436 -42.65 21.60 -56.85
N LEU A 437 -41.33 21.52 -56.60
CA LEU A 437 -40.73 20.29 -56.09
C LEU A 437 -41.26 20.05 -54.66
N PRO A 438 -41.82 18.85 -54.38
CA PRO A 438 -42.59 18.55 -53.17
C PRO A 438 -41.83 18.77 -51.86
#